data_AF-A0A2B5XVX7-F1
#
_entry.id   AF-A0A2B5XVX7-F1
#
_cell.length_a   1.000
_cell.length_b   1.000
_cell.length_c   1.000
_cell.angle_alpha   90.00
_cell.angle_beta   90.00
_cell.angle_gamma   90.00
#
_symmetry.space_group_name_H-M   'P 1'
#
loop_
_entity.id
_entity.type
_entity.pdbx_description
1 polymer ?
#
loop_
_entity_poly.entity_id
_entity_poly.type
_entity_poly.pdbx_seq_one_letter_code
_entity_poly.pdbx_strand_id
1 'polypeptide(L)'
;MIEKLPEMKKFLGELKTDNAVVFDLQKVSLFERELYLSIQSVLSKEYNIRLGGLTNRHHIEFLEHLDKRNVLIDSDIKRLVDASFKIYDIIHKRNESLGYGPTKSENVDNENVILLINSIRSYIEQFETIA
;
A
#
# COMPACT_ATOMS: atom_id res chain seq x y z
N MET A 1 -11.19 7.24 -21.63
CA MET A 1 -10.15 6.34 -21.09
C MET A 1 -10.49 6.10 -19.63
N ILE A 2 -10.58 4.85 -19.18
CA ILE A 2 -10.74 4.55 -17.75
C ILE A 2 -9.37 4.83 -17.12
N GLU A 3 -9.31 5.76 -16.17
CA GLU A 3 -8.07 6.08 -15.48
C GLU A 3 -7.62 4.89 -14.63
N LYS A 4 -6.34 4.52 -14.67
CA LYS A 4 -5.76 3.52 -13.76
C LYS A 4 -5.56 4.17 -12.39
N LEU A 5 -5.96 3.45 -11.34
CA LEU A 5 -5.80 3.82 -9.93
C LEU A 5 -6.45 5.18 -9.53
N PRO A 6 -7.73 5.43 -9.87
CA PRO A 6 -8.39 6.71 -9.58
C PRO A 6 -8.45 7.06 -8.09
N GLU A 7 -8.73 6.09 -7.20
CA GLU A 7 -8.85 6.35 -5.77
C GLU A 7 -7.47 6.65 -5.15
N MET A 8 -6.41 5.96 -5.58
CA MET A 8 -5.04 6.21 -5.13
C MET A 8 -4.53 7.57 -5.58
N LYS A 9 -4.79 7.96 -6.83
CA LYS A 9 -4.40 9.28 -7.35
C LYS A 9 -5.14 10.41 -6.64
N LYS A 10 -6.45 10.23 -6.41
CA LYS A 10 -7.26 11.18 -5.65
C LYS A 10 -6.74 11.32 -4.22
N PHE A 11 -6.54 10.19 -3.53
CA PHE A 11 -6.00 10.16 -2.17
C PHE A 11 -4.63 10.85 -2.08
N LEU A 12 -3.72 10.58 -3.03
CA LEU A 12 -2.42 11.24 -3.11
C LEU A 12 -2.55 12.76 -3.33
N GLY A 13 -3.48 13.19 -4.19
CA GLY A 13 -3.74 14.60 -4.45
C GLY A 13 -4.22 15.33 -3.19
N GLU A 14 -5.18 14.74 -2.49
CA GLU A 14 -5.69 15.28 -1.23
C GLU A 14 -4.62 15.29 -0.14
N LEU A 15 -3.84 14.20 0.00
CA LEU A 15 -2.78 14.07 0.99
C LEU A 15 -1.66 15.11 0.83
N LYS A 16 -1.39 15.57 -0.41
CA LYS A 16 -0.42 16.65 -0.67
C LYS A 16 -0.91 18.02 -0.18
N THR A 17 -2.21 18.19 0.00
CA THR A 17 -2.84 19.45 0.43
C THR A 17 -3.29 19.42 1.88
N ASP A 18 -3.70 18.25 2.38
CA ASP A 18 -4.22 18.05 3.72
C ASP A 18 -3.73 16.70 4.29
N ASN A 19 -2.83 16.79 5.27
CA ASN A 19 -2.28 15.62 5.93
C ASN A 19 -3.32 14.86 6.76
N ALA A 20 -4.43 15.49 7.13
CA ALA A 20 -5.49 14.88 7.95
C ALA A 20 -6.35 13.88 7.17
N VAL A 21 -6.21 13.81 5.85
CA VAL A 21 -6.90 12.84 4.98
C VAL A 21 -6.63 11.38 5.39
N VAL A 22 -5.48 11.10 6.01
CA VAL A 22 -5.16 9.76 6.55
C VAL A 22 -6.07 9.33 7.71
N PHE A 23 -6.81 10.25 8.31
CA PHE A 23 -7.76 9.97 9.39
C PHE A 23 -9.20 9.84 8.89
N ASP A 24 -9.46 10.12 7.61
CA ASP A 24 -10.75 9.89 6.98
C ASP A 24 -10.86 8.40 6.62
N LEU A 25 -11.56 7.65 7.48
CA LEU A 25 -11.73 6.20 7.33
C LEU A 25 -12.33 5.80 5.99
N GLN A 26 -13.23 6.61 5.42
CA GLN A 26 -13.85 6.30 4.13
C GLN A 26 -12.83 6.42 3.01
N LYS A 27 -12.05 7.51 2.98
CA LYS A 27 -11.01 7.73 1.98
C LYS A 27 -9.89 6.71 2.08
N VAL A 28 -9.44 6.42 3.30
CA VAL A 28 -8.43 5.38 3.55
C VAL A 28 -8.94 4.00 3.10
N SER A 29 -10.19 3.64 3.40
CA SER A 29 -10.74 2.34 2.99
C SER A 29 -10.83 2.20 1.46
N LEU A 30 -11.20 3.26 0.75
CA LEU A 30 -11.23 3.28 -0.72
C LEU A 30 -9.83 3.12 -1.30
N PHE A 31 -8.87 3.88 -0.76
CA PHE A 31 -7.46 3.80 -1.10
C PHE A 31 -6.91 2.38 -0.89
N GLU A 32 -7.06 1.81 0.30
CA GLU A 32 -6.54 0.49 0.67
C GLU A 32 -7.15 -0.61 -0.19
N ARG A 33 -8.44 -0.51 -0.51
CA ARG A 33 -9.13 -1.45 -1.39
C ARG A 33 -8.53 -1.42 -2.79
N GLU A 34 -8.31 -0.24 -3.36
CA GLU A 34 -7.72 -0.12 -4.70
C GLU A 34 -6.25 -0.58 -4.71
N LEU A 35 -5.49 -0.26 -3.68
CA LEU A 35 -4.13 -0.75 -3.48
C LEU A 35 -4.10 -2.29 -3.48
N TYR A 36 -4.96 -2.94 -2.69
CA TYR A 36 -5.05 -4.40 -2.66
C TYR A 36 -5.49 -5.00 -4.01
N LEU A 37 -6.56 -4.47 -4.61
CA LEU A 37 -7.11 -5.01 -5.85
C LEU A 37 -6.15 -4.86 -7.03
N SER A 38 -5.38 -3.76 -7.08
CA SER A 38 -4.40 -3.53 -8.14
C SER A 38 -3.29 -4.59 -8.11
N ILE A 39 -2.68 -4.84 -6.95
CA ILE A 39 -1.64 -5.89 -6.85
C ILE A 39 -2.21 -7.31 -6.98
N GLN A 40 -3.38 -7.57 -6.39
CA GLN A 40 -4.04 -8.87 -6.51
C GLN A 40 -4.34 -9.23 -7.96
N SER A 41 -4.77 -8.25 -8.77
CA SER A 41 -5.03 -8.41 -10.20
C SER A 41 -3.78 -8.84 -10.96
N VAL A 42 -2.64 -8.19 -10.70
CA VAL A 42 -1.34 -8.53 -11.31
C VAL A 42 -0.92 -9.95 -10.92
N LEU A 43 -0.93 -10.26 -9.62
CA LEU A 43 -0.51 -11.56 -9.12
C LEU A 43 -1.39 -12.72 -9.62
N SER A 44 -2.70 -12.50 -9.74
CA SER A 44 -3.61 -13.52 -10.26
C SER A 44 -3.45 -13.75 -11.75
N LYS A 45 -3.25 -12.70 -12.54
CA LYS A 45 -3.12 -12.82 -14.00
C LYS A 45 -1.82 -13.47 -14.42
N GLU A 46 -0.70 -13.01 -13.84
CA GLU A 46 0.62 -13.40 -14.30
C GLU A 46 1.16 -14.66 -13.59
N TYR A 47 0.76 -14.89 -12.34
CA TYR A 47 1.34 -15.96 -11.51
C TYR A 47 0.31 -16.90 -10.87
N ASN A 48 -0.99 -16.66 -11.05
CA ASN A 48 -2.07 -17.40 -10.38
C ASN A 48 -1.91 -17.42 -8.84
N ILE A 49 -1.45 -16.31 -8.26
CA ILE A 49 -1.26 -16.14 -6.82
C ILE A 49 -2.40 -15.31 -6.22
N ARG A 50 -2.77 -15.65 -4.97
CA ARG A 50 -3.74 -14.93 -4.17
C ARG A 50 -3.14 -14.43 -2.86
N LEU A 51 -3.31 -13.14 -2.58
CA LEU A 51 -3.01 -12.51 -1.31
C LEU A 51 -4.21 -12.65 -0.36
N GLY A 52 -3.93 -12.87 0.93
CA GLY A 52 -4.95 -12.83 1.98
C GLY A 52 -5.32 -11.40 2.41
N GLY A 53 -4.45 -10.43 2.13
CA GLY A 53 -4.59 -9.02 2.48
C GLY A 53 -3.24 -8.32 2.44
N LEU A 54 -3.15 -7.10 2.99
CA LEU A 54 -1.93 -6.26 2.98
C LEU A 54 -1.27 -6.10 4.36
N THR A 55 -1.67 -6.89 5.35
CA THR A 55 -1.02 -6.88 6.67
C THR A 55 0.35 -7.57 6.62
N ASN A 56 1.23 -7.28 7.59
CA ASN A 56 2.55 -7.93 7.69
C ASN A 56 2.47 -9.47 7.74
N ARG A 57 1.44 -10.01 8.41
CA ARG A 57 1.19 -11.46 8.41
C ARG A 57 0.99 -12.00 6.99
N HIS A 58 0.19 -11.32 6.17
CA HIS A 58 -0.05 -11.73 4.79
C HIS A 58 1.21 -11.59 3.92
N HIS A 59 2.11 -10.66 4.23
CA HIS A 59 3.40 -10.55 3.53
C HIS A 59 4.27 -11.79 3.78
N ILE A 60 4.37 -12.20 5.05
CA ILE A 60 5.10 -13.42 5.44
C ILE A 60 4.50 -14.65 4.75
N GLU A 61 3.17 -14.80 4.81
CA GLU A 61 2.46 -15.90 4.15
C GLU A 61 2.71 -15.92 2.62
N PHE A 62 2.77 -14.75 1.98
CA PHE A 62 3.09 -14.62 0.57
C PHE A 62 4.52 -15.08 0.26
N LEU A 63 5.52 -14.63 1.03
CA LEU A 63 6.91 -15.02 0.83
C LEU A 63 7.11 -16.53 1.05
N GLU A 64 6.50 -17.10 2.08
CA GLU A 64 6.51 -18.55 2.30
C GLU A 64 5.84 -19.31 1.16
N HIS A 65 4.77 -18.77 0.58
CA HIS A 65 4.09 -19.39 -0.55
C HIS A 65 4.98 -19.46 -1.79
N LEU A 66 5.71 -18.38 -2.08
CA LEU A 66 6.68 -18.34 -3.19
C LEU A 66 7.77 -19.40 -2.99
N ASP A 67 8.33 -19.49 -1.78
CA ASP A 67 9.41 -20.43 -1.46
C ASP A 67 8.93 -21.89 -1.52
N LYS A 68 7.81 -22.21 -0.85
CA LYS A 68 7.24 -23.57 -0.84
C LYS A 68 6.87 -24.10 -2.22
N ARG A 69 6.46 -23.21 -3.14
CA ARG A 69 6.08 -23.57 -4.51
C ARG A 69 7.19 -23.35 -5.53
N ASN A 70 8.35 -22.86 -5.10
CA ASN A 70 9.45 -22.46 -5.97
C ASN A 70 8.99 -21.53 -7.12
N VAL A 71 8.12 -20.56 -6.80
CA VAL A 71 7.59 -19.60 -7.77
C VAL A 71 8.52 -18.40 -7.85
N LEU A 72 9.02 -18.13 -9.05
CA LEU A 72 9.81 -16.95 -9.36
C LEU A 72 8.87 -15.87 -9.92
N ILE A 73 8.83 -14.72 -9.24
CA ILE A 73 8.13 -13.52 -9.69
C ILE A 73 9.15 -12.51 -10.22
N ASP A 74 8.74 -11.72 -11.22
CA ASP A 74 9.63 -10.71 -11.79
C ASP A 74 9.97 -9.65 -10.74
N SER A 75 11.20 -9.13 -10.82
CA SER A 75 11.73 -8.21 -9.82
C SER A 75 10.91 -6.92 -9.69
N ASP A 76 10.29 -6.46 -10.78
CA ASP A 76 9.41 -5.30 -10.81
C ASP A 76 8.09 -5.59 -10.10
N ILE A 77 7.49 -6.76 -10.33
CA ILE A 77 6.28 -7.18 -9.63
C ILE A 77 6.56 -7.37 -8.14
N LYS A 78 7.68 -8.02 -7.79
CA LYS A 78 8.07 -8.18 -6.39
C LYS A 78 8.19 -6.83 -5.68
N ARG A 79 8.84 -5.85 -6.32
CA ARG A 79 8.96 -4.48 -5.80
C ARG A 79 7.59 -3.83 -5.60
N LEU A 80 6.67 -4.05 -6.53
CA LEU A 80 5.30 -3.53 -6.43
C LEU A 80 4.53 -4.16 -5.27
N VAL A 81 4.67 -5.48 -5.08
CA VAL A 81 4.11 -6.20 -3.93
C VAL A 81 4.67 -5.65 -2.63
N ASP A 82 6.00 -5.60 -2.50
CA ASP A 82 6.68 -5.11 -1.30
C ASP A 82 6.29 -3.65 -0.99
N ALA A 83 6.13 -2.80 -2.02
CA ALA A 83 5.64 -1.44 -1.88
C ALA A 83 4.20 -1.38 -1.36
N SER A 84 3.32 -2.28 -1.81
CA SER A 84 1.92 -2.33 -1.34
C SER A 84 1.82 -2.62 0.16
N PHE A 85 2.61 -3.58 0.66
CA PHE A 85 2.69 -3.89 2.09
C PHE A 85 3.27 -2.72 2.89
N LYS A 86 4.33 -2.08 2.38
CA LYS A 86 4.93 -0.90 3.03
C LYS A 86 3.95 0.27 3.15
N ILE A 87 3.19 0.56 2.10
CA ILE A 87 2.22 1.66 2.11
C ILE A 87 1.12 1.38 3.13
N TYR A 88 0.57 0.15 3.12
CA TYR A 88 -0.44 -0.27 4.09
C TYR A 88 0.07 -0.16 5.54
N ASP A 89 1.29 -0.61 5.81
CA ASP A 89 1.91 -0.53 7.13
C ASP A 89 2.08 0.91 7.63
N ILE A 90 2.48 1.86 6.75
CA ILE A 90 2.59 3.28 7.11
C ILE A 90 1.24 3.87 7.51
N ILE A 91 0.17 3.53 6.78
CA ILE A 91 -1.19 4.00 7.09
C ILE A 91 -1.69 3.40 8.41
N HIS A 92 -1.51 2.08 8.58
CA HIS A 92 -2.03 1.37 9.75
C HIS A 92 -1.34 1.81 11.05
N LYS A 93 0.00 1.93 11.06
CA LYS A 93 0.75 2.40 12.23
C LYS A 93 0.34 3.79 12.69
N ARG A 94 -0.06 4.65 11.76
CA ARG A 94 -0.53 6.00 12.09
C ARG A 94 -1.90 6.01 12.77
N ASN A 95 -2.77 5.08 12.38
CA ASN A 95 -4.04 4.87 13.05
C ASN A 95 -3.85 4.24 14.44
N GLU A 96 -2.87 3.34 14.59
CA GLU A 96 -2.53 2.74 15.90
C GLU A 96 -1.89 3.73 16.87
N SER A 97 -1.02 4.65 16.41
CA SER A 97 -0.33 5.61 17.28
C SER A 97 -1.25 6.62 18.00
N LEU A 98 -2.53 6.66 17.64
CA LEU A 98 -3.54 7.51 18.27
C LEU A 98 -4.59 6.72 19.07
N GLY A 99 -4.49 5.38 19.11
CA GLY A 99 -5.38 4.51 19.90
C GLY A 99 -4.81 4.20 21.28
N TYR A 100 -5.42 4.75 22.35
CA TYR A 100 -5.33 4.33 23.76
C TYR A 100 -3.95 3.85 24.30
N GLY A 101 -2.84 4.45 23.84
CA GLY A 101 -1.49 4.22 24.38
C GLY A 101 -0.93 5.50 25.00
N PRO A 102 -0.34 5.48 26.21
CA PRO A 102 0.15 6.68 26.86
C PRO A 102 1.54 7.02 26.32
N THR A 103 1.68 7.62 25.14
CA THR A 103 2.98 8.16 24.72
C THR A 103 2.88 9.39 23.84
N LYS A 104 3.76 10.33 24.15
CA LYS A 104 3.87 11.70 23.67
C LYS A 104 3.97 11.81 22.15
N SER A 105 3.20 12.74 21.58
CA SER A 105 3.39 13.28 20.24
C SER A 105 4.66 14.15 20.24
N GLU A 106 5.75 13.63 19.68
CA GLU A 106 6.95 14.40 19.34
C GLU A 106 7.17 14.26 17.83
N ASN A 107 7.01 15.33 17.05
CA ASN A 107 7.58 15.64 15.71
C ASN A 107 7.68 14.57 14.58
N VAL A 108 7.23 13.34 14.80
CA VAL A 108 7.31 12.17 13.89
C VAL A 108 6.24 12.24 12.78
N ASP A 109 5.30 13.18 12.88
CA ASP A 109 4.15 13.26 11.98
C ASP A 109 4.50 13.69 10.55
N ASN A 110 5.52 14.52 10.34
CA ASN A 110 5.78 15.10 9.02
C ASN A 110 6.64 14.20 8.12
N GLU A 111 7.64 13.51 8.67
CA GLU A 111 8.50 12.59 7.91
C GLU A 111 7.72 11.37 7.40
N ASN A 112 6.78 10.85 8.21
CA ASN A 112 5.93 9.72 7.82
C ASN A 112 4.95 10.08 6.69
N VAL A 113 4.43 11.31 6.65
CA VAL A 113 3.59 11.79 5.53
C VAL A 113 4.40 11.85 4.24
N ILE A 114 5.59 12.45 4.30
CA ILE A 114 6.46 12.59 3.12
C ILE A 114 6.82 11.20 2.60
N LEU A 115 7.14 10.26 3.49
CA LEU A 115 7.40 8.87 3.13
C LEU A 115 6.18 8.20 2.49
N LEU A 116 4.98 8.43 3.04
CA LEU A 116 3.72 7.90 2.49
C LEU A 116 3.46 8.45 1.08
N ILE A 117 3.51 9.77 0.91
CA ILE A 117 3.33 10.46 -0.39
C ILE A 117 4.31 9.91 -1.42
N ASN A 118 5.59 9.78 -1.06
CA ASN A 118 6.61 9.26 -1.96
C ASN A 118 6.38 7.80 -2.31
N SER A 119 5.97 6.98 -1.34
CA SER A 119 5.70 5.55 -1.56
C SER A 119 4.49 5.35 -2.47
N ILE A 120 3.40 6.09 -2.26
CA ILE A 120 2.21 6.05 -3.12
C ILE A 120 2.55 6.52 -4.54
N ARG A 121 3.28 7.63 -4.69
CA ARG A 121 3.70 8.12 -6.00
C ARG A 121 4.51 7.07 -6.75
N SER A 122 5.54 6.51 -6.12
CA SER A 122 6.40 5.50 -6.76
C SER A 122 5.64 4.22 -7.09
N TYR A 123 4.65 3.82 -6.27
CA TYR A 123 3.78 2.69 -6.59
C TYR A 123 2.95 2.94 -7.86
N ILE A 124 2.33 4.12 -7.98
CA ILE A 124 1.53 4.49 -9.16
C ILE A 124 2.41 4.47 -10.41
N GLU A 125 3.59 5.12 -10.36
CA GLU A 125 4.54 5.16 -11.48
C GLU A 125 4.98 3.76 -11.93
N GLN A 126 5.31 2.89 -10.98
CA GLN A 126 5.69 1.51 -11.28
C GLN A 126 4.51 0.72 -11.87
N PHE A 127 3.33 0.84 -11.28
CA PHE A 127 2.14 0.13 -11.76
C PHE A 127 1.78 0.51 -13.19
N GLU A 128 1.82 1.81 -13.52
CA GLU A 128 1.50 2.30 -14.86
C GLU A 128 2.54 1.91 -15.93
N THR A 129 3.77 1.58 -15.52
CA THR A 129 4.81 1.08 -16.42
C THR A 129 4.64 -0.41 -16.75
N ILE A 130 4.06 -1.16 -15.81
CA ILE A 130 3.91 -2.62 -15.89
C ILE A 130 2.56 -3.02 -16.48
N ALA A 131 1.49 -2.32 -16.12
CA ALA A 131 0.11 -2.60 -16.52
C ALA A 131 -0.28 -1.85 -17.79
#